data_AF-A0A521TKE3-F1
#
_entry.id   AF-A0A521TKE3-F1
#
_cell.length_a   1.000
_cell.length_b   1.000
_cell.length_c   1.000
_cell.angle_alpha   90.00
_cell.angle_beta   90.00
_cell.angle_gamma   90.00
#
_symmetry.space_group_name_H-M   'P 1'
#
loop_
_entity.id
_entity.type
_entity.pdbx_description
1 polymer ?
#
loop_
_entity_poly.entity_id
_entity_poly.type
_entity_poly.pdbx_seq_one_letter_code
_entity_poly.pdbx_strand_id
1 'polypeptide(L)'
;MICPWNRGSSNLHEPIRRAYWVALDEAADPAAAERRRCDLVQASSSATTRAAACLAEDLPALCVHRRYARRLRKRLRSSNLLERSLEEVRRRTKVIGRFPGETSCLSLCWAVLDLVVGGARGLGLTDLERHELAVLRAERAAMPAPDRMIA
;
A
#
# COMPACT_ATOMS: atom_id res chain seq x y z
N MET A 1 17.57 -1.66 -3.26
CA MET A 1 17.59 -1.28 -1.84
C MET A 1 18.19 0.12 -1.77
N ILE A 2 17.38 1.16 -1.95
CA ILE A 2 17.68 2.56 -1.55
C ILE A 2 16.30 3.22 -1.44
N CYS A 3 15.81 3.45 -0.22
CA CYS A 3 14.68 4.33 0.03
C CYS A 3 15.23 5.77 0.13
N PRO A 4 14.62 6.79 -0.51
CA PRO A 4 15.26 8.10 -0.71
C PRO A 4 15.23 9.03 0.52
N TRP A 5 14.78 8.54 1.68
CA TRP A 5 14.56 9.35 2.89
C TRP A 5 15.86 9.83 3.58
N ASN A 6 17.04 9.51 3.04
CA ASN A 6 18.31 9.91 3.64
C ASN A 6 18.79 11.27 3.13
N ARG A 7 18.03 12.34 3.39
CA ARG A 7 18.57 13.70 3.36
C ARG A 7 18.07 14.49 4.56
N GLY A 8 18.84 14.37 5.64
CA GLY A 8 18.98 15.35 6.73
C GLY A 8 17.71 15.75 7.46
N SER A 9 17.35 15.04 8.52
CA SER A 9 16.71 15.58 9.74
C SER A 9 16.52 14.49 10.81
N SER A 10 16.91 14.82 12.05
CA SER A 10 16.46 14.33 13.36
C SER A 10 16.67 12.85 13.78
N ASN A 11 17.28 12.68 14.96
CA ASN A 11 17.38 11.44 15.75
C ASN A 11 16.02 10.73 16.03
N LEU A 12 14.89 11.33 15.64
CA LEU A 12 13.53 10.82 15.83
C LEU A 12 13.05 9.90 14.69
N HIS A 13 13.61 10.04 13.48
CA HIS A 13 13.13 9.28 12.31
C HIS A 13 13.35 7.77 12.43
N GLU A 14 14.52 7.35 12.94
CA GLU A 14 14.88 5.94 13.04
C GLU A 14 14.05 5.18 14.09
N PRO A 15 13.83 5.72 15.32
CA PRO A 15 12.92 5.13 16.29
C PRO A 15 11.47 5.03 15.78
N ILE A 16 10.93 6.10 15.17
CA ILE A 16 9.56 6.10 14.64
C ILE A 16 9.42 5.09 13.50
N ARG A 17 10.41 5.03 12.60
CA ARG A 17 10.45 4.05 11.51
C ARG A 17 10.45 2.62 12.07
N ARG A 18 11.25 2.35 13.10
CA ARG A 18 11.31 1.03 13.73
C ARG A 18 9.97 0.67 14.39
N ALA A 19 9.40 1.58 15.17
CA ALA A 19 8.11 1.38 15.85
C ALA A 19 6.97 1.16 14.83
N TYR A 20 6.99 1.89 13.72
CA TYR A 20 6.08 1.67 12.59
C TYR A 20 6.18 0.26 12.01
N TRP A 21 7.40 -0.24 11.76
CA TRP A 21 7.57 -1.59 11.21
C TRP A 21 7.18 -2.69 12.20
N VAL A 22 7.47 -2.51 13.48
CA VAL A 22 7.04 -3.43 14.55
C VAL A 22 5.51 -3.50 14.63
N ALA A 23 4.84 -2.34 14.64
CA ALA A 23 3.38 -2.28 14.64
C ALA A 23 2.76 -2.96 13.40
N LEU A 24 3.44 -2.89 12.26
CA LEU A 24 2.97 -3.47 10.99
C LEU A 24 3.23 -4.98 10.86
N ASP A 25 4.41 -5.45 11.25
CA ASP A 25 4.82 -6.85 11.05
C ASP A 25 4.37 -7.77 12.18
N GLU A 26 4.45 -7.33 13.43
CA GLU A 26 4.25 -8.18 14.60
C GLU A 26 2.79 -8.28 15.05
N ALA A 27 1.86 -7.52 14.44
CA ALA A 27 0.44 -7.68 14.71
C ALA A 27 0.01 -9.12 14.41
N ALA A 28 -0.88 -9.71 15.20
CA ALA A 28 -1.40 -11.06 14.93
C ALA A 28 -2.51 -11.01 13.87
N ASP A 29 -3.42 -10.05 14.04
CA ASP A 29 -4.60 -9.83 13.22
C ASP A 29 -4.70 -8.36 12.72
N PRO A 30 -5.60 -8.04 11.76
CA PRO A 30 -5.78 -6.68 11.24
C PRO A 30 -6.19 -5.66 12.32
N ALA A 31 -7.02 -6.04 13.29
CA ALA A 31 -7.47 -5.14 14.36
C ALA A 31 -6.35 -4.86 15.39
N ALA A 32 -5.44 -5.81 15.62
CA ALA A 32 -4.23 -5.61 16.41
C ALA A 32 -3.23 -4.69 15.69
N ALA A 33 -3.14 -4.78 14.36
CA ALA A 33 -2.33 -3.87 13.55
C ALA A 33 -2.88 -2.44 13.62
N GLU A 34 -4.20 -2.29 13.50
CA GLU A 34 -4.90 -1.01 13.63
C GLU A 34 -4.60 -0.36 14.98
N ARG A 35 -4.84 -1.09 16.09
CA ARG A 35 -4.62 -0.62 17.46
C ARG A 35 -3.19 -0.14 17.71
N ARG A 36 -2.19 -0.97 17.39
CA ARG A 36 -0.78 -0.62 17.58
C ARG A 36 -0.34 0.60 16.77
N ARG A 37 -1.02 0.88 15.65
CA ARG A 37 -0.71 2.04 14.80
C ARG A 37 -1.43 3.30 15.27
N CYS A 38 -2.64 3.17 15.81
CA CYS A 38 -3.27 4.25 16.57
C CYS A 38 -2.39 4.66 17.75
N ASP A 39 -1.86 3.69 18.52
CA ASP A 39 -0.96 3.96 19.64
C ASP A 39 0.31 4.70 19.19
N LEU A 40 0.88 4.31 18.04
CA LEU A 40 2.03 4.99 17.44
C LEU A 40 1.69 6.42 17.00
N VAL A 41 0.55 6.63 16.35
CA VAL A 41 0.06 7.94 15.92
C VAL A 41 -0.12 8.88 17.12
N GLN A 42 -0.72 8.38 18.20
CA GLN A 42 -0.90 9.11 19.46
C GLN A 42 0.45 9.46 20.11
N ALA A 43 1.40 8.53 20.13
CA ALA A 43 2.75 8.75 20.67
C ALA A 43 3.59 9.74 19.83
N SER A 44 3.28 9.89 18.54
CA SER A 44 4.02 10.75 17.59
C SER A 44 3.48 12.20 17.51
N SER A 45 2.40 12.49 18.23
CA SER A 45 1.53 13.65 17.99
C SER A 45 2.16 15.01 18.32
N SER A 46 3.24 15.07 19.10
CA SER A 46 3.89 16.34 19.46
C SER A 46 4.79 16.95 18.38
N ALA A 47 5.20 16.20 17.34
CA ALA A 47 6.18 16.66 16.36
C ALA A 47 5.77 16.50 14.88
N THR A 48 4.71 15.77 14.53
CA THR A 48 4.34 15.56 13.11
C THR A 48 2.84 15.30 12.90
N THR A 49 2.00 16.28 13.25
CA THR A 49 0.52 16.15 13.23
C THR A 49 -0.05 15.77 11.85
N ARG A 50 0.48 16.32 10.75
CA ARG A 50 -0.02 16.00 9.40
C ARG A 50 0.33 14.60 8.91
N ALA A 51 1.55 14.12 9.17
CA ALA A 51 1.93 12.78 8.77
C ALA A 51 1.21 11.72 9.62
N ALA A 52 0.99 12.02 10.91
CA ALA A 52 0.23 11.17 11.80
C ALA A 52 -1.25 11.08 11.38
N ALA A 53 -1.87 12.20 10.96
CA ALA A 53 -3.22 12.23 10.41
C ALA A 53 -3.33 11.45 9.08
N CYS A 54 -2.40 11.68 8.15
CA CYS A 54 -2.36 10.95 6.88
C CYS A 54 -2.20 9.44 7.10
N LEU A 55 -1.32 9.04 8.03
CA LEU A 55 -1.14 7.65 8.38
C LEU A 55 -2.43 7.04 8.96
N ALA A 56 -3.14 7.78 9.81
CA ALA A 56 -4.40 7.33 10.43
C ALA A 56 -5.51 7.08 9.41
N GLU A 57 -5.64 7.96 8.41
CA GLU A 57 -6.64 7.84 7.33
C GLU A 57 -6.42 6.60 6.47
N ASP A 58 -5.16 6.28 6.15
CA ASP A 58 -4.79 5.18 5.27
C ASP A 58 -4.57 3.83 6.01
N LEU A 59 -4.77 3.76 7.33
CA LEU A 59 -4.53 2.53 8.11
C LEU A 59 -5.24 1.29 7.55
N PRO A 60 -6.54 1.34 7.20
CA PRO A 60 -7.24 0.17 6.68
C PRO A 60 -6.62 -0.33 5.36
N ALA A 61 -6.22 0.60 4.48
CA ALA A 61 -5.58 0.29 3.21
C ALA A 61 -4.19 -0.35 3.43
N LEU A 62 -3.41 0.16 4.38
CA LEU A 62 -2.09 -0.38 4.73
C LEU A 62 -2.16 -1.78 5.34
N CYS A 63 -3.30 -2.17 5.93
CA CYS A 63 -3.52 -3.47 6.56
C CYS A 63 -4.05 -4.55 5.60
N VAL A 64 -4.44 -4.22 4.37
CA VAL A 64 -5.05 -5.17 3.40
C VAL A 64 -4.16 -6.39 3.13
N HIS A 65 -2.85 -6.19 2.99
CA HIS A 65 -1.90 -7.26 2.70
C HIS A 65 -1.90 -8.38 3.78
N ARG A 66 -2.40 -8.10 4.99
CA ARG A 66 -2.51 -9.06 6.11
C ARG A 66 -3.56 -10.16 5.86
N ARG A 67 -4.54 -9.91 4.99
CA ARG A 67 -5.56 -10.91 4.59
C ARG A 67 -4.98 -12.06 3.78
N TYR A 68 -3.77 -11.90 3.23
CA TYR A 68 -3.08 -12.91 2.43
C TYR A 68 -2.10 -13.75 3.28
N ALA A 69 -1.73 -14.91 2.73
CA ALA A 69 -0.77 -15.84 3.34
C ALA A 69 0.55 -15.15 3.75
N ARG A 70 1.09 -15.53 4.91
CA ARG A 70 2.27 -14.88 5.54
C ARG A 70 3.48 -14.76 4.60
N ARG A 71 3.74 -15.79 3.76
CA ARG A 71 4.84 -15.78 2.79
C ARG A 71 4.71 -14.65 1.77
N LEU A 72 3.48 -14.34 1.37
CA LEU A 72 3.18 -13.33 0.36
C LEU A 72 3.20 -11.91 0.91
N ARG A 73 2.96 -11.74 2.22
CA ARG A 73 2.86 -10.43 2.88
C ARG A 73 4.05 -9.52 2.58
N LYS A 74 5.30 -10.00 2.70
CA LYS A 74 6.49 -9.17 2.42
C LYS A 74 6.57 -8.72 0.95
N ARG A 75 6.14 -9.58 0.01
CA ARG A 75 6.10 -9.26 -1.43
C ARG A 75 4.98 -8.27 -1.74
N LEU A 76 3.78 -8.52 -1.23
CA LEU A 76 2.59 -7.66 -1.40
C LEU A 76 2.72 -6.31 -0.70
N ARG A 77 3.43 -6.25 0.42
CA ARG A 77 3.75 -5.02 1.17
C ARG A 77 4.79 -4.15 0.46
N SER A 78 5.61 -4.74 -0.42
CA SER A 78 6.78 -4.02 -0.94
C SER A 78 6.35 -2.79 -1.73
N SER A 79 6.70 -1.62 -1.19
CA SER A 79 6.50 -0.32 -1.84
C SER A 79 7.21 -0.26 -3.19
N ASN A 80 8.25 -1.06 -3.40
CA ASN A 80 9.05 -1.11 -4.62
C ASN A 80 8.21 -1.39 -5.89
N LEU A 81 7.17 -2.22 -5.82
CA LEU A 81 6.32 -2.46 -7.00
C LEU A 81 5.52 -1.20 -7.35
N LEU A 82 4.91 -0.58 -6.34
CA LEU A 82 4.12 0.65 -6.49
C LEU A 82 5.01 1.83 -6.88
N GLU A 83 6.14 2.02 -6.20
CA GLU A 83 7.16 3.03 -6.49
C GLU A 83 7.64 2.92 -7.94
N ARG A 84 8.01 1.71 -8.40
CA ARG A 84 8.43 1.48 -9.79
C ARG A 84 7.29 1.73 -10.78
N SER A 85 6.06 1.37 -10.45
CA SER A 85 4.90 1.61 -11.32
C SER A 85 4.58 3.10 -11.43
N LEU A 86 4.63 3.85 -10.32
CA LEU A 86 4.42 5.29 -10.29
C LEU A 86 5.55 6.05 -10.97
N GLU A 87 6.79 5.57 -10.84
CA GLU A 87 7.94 6.10 -11.57
C GLU A 87 7.78 5.88 -13.09
N GLU A 88 7.27 4.72 -13.50
CA GLU A 88 6.96 4.45 -14.91
C GLU A 88 5.82 5.35 -15.43
N VAL A 89 4.77 5.56 -14.63
CA VAL A 89 3.72 6.55 -14.95
C VAL A 89 4.36 7.93 -15.12
N ARG A 90 5.19 8.36 -14.19
CA ARG A 90 5.87 9.66 -14.23
C ARG A 90 6.79 9.82 -15.45
N ARG A 91 7.46 8.74 -15.87
CA ARG A 91 8.28 8.71 -17.08
C ARG A 91 7.42 8.90 -18.32
N ARG A 92 6.29 8.19 -18.42
CA ARG A 92 5.37 8.27 -19.58
C ARG A 92 4.64 9.61 -19.66
N THR A 93 4.17 10.14 -18.54
CA THR A 93 3.52 11.46 -18.49
C THR A 93 4.50 12.56 -18.86
N LYS A 94 5.77 12.45 -18.46
CA LYS A 94 6.84 13.39 -18.87
C LYS A 94 7.03 13.43 -20.39
N VAL A 95 6.95 12.28 -21.07
CA VAL A 95 7.11 12.19 -22.54
C VAL A 95 5.87 12.69 -23.26
N ILE A 96 4.68 12.37 -22.77
CA ILE A 96 3.40 12.78 -23.39
C ILE A 96 3.19 14.30 -23.29
N GLY A 97 3.63 14.91 -22.19
CA GLY A 97 3.58 16.37 -21.99
C GLY A 97 2.19 16.88 -21.61
N ARG A 98 1.19 16.73 -22.49
CA ARG A 98 -0.17 17.25 -22.27
C ARG A 98 -1.21 16.19 -22.59
N PHE A 99 -2.12 15.96 -21.66
CA PHE A 99 -3.22 15.02 -21.82
C PHE A 99 -4.49 15.74 -22.28
N PRO A 100 -5.30 15.11 -23.15
CA PRO A 100 -6.57 15.67 -23.59
C PRO A 100 -7.64 15.73 -22.49
N GLY A 101 -7.46 15.02 -21.37
CA GLY A 101 -8.34 15.09 -20.20
C GLY A 101 -7.94 14.13 -19.08
N GLU A 102 -8.57 14.25 -17.92
CA GLU A 102 -8.24 13.47 -16.72
C GLU A 102 -8.40 11.96 -16.93
N THR A 103 -9.46 11.55 -17.64
CA THR A 103 -9.72 10.14 -17.96
C THR A 103 -8.56 9.51 -18.72
N SER A 104 -7.93 10.23 -19.65
CA SER A 104 -6.80 9.71 -20.42
C SER A 104 -5.54 9.50 -19.55
N CYS A 105 -5.32 10.35 -18.55
CA CYS A 105 -4.27 10.17 -17.57
C CYS A 105 -4.55 8.97 -16.67
N LEU A 106 -5.79 8.83 -16.19
CA LEU A 106 -6.22 7.68 -15.37
C LEU A 106 -6.12 6.36 -16.14
N SER A 107 -6.49 6.33 -17.43
CA SER A 107 -6.33 5.15 -18.28
C SER A 107 -4.86 4.75 -18.44
N LEU A 108 -3.94 5.71 -18.57
CA LEU A 108 -2.51 5.42 -18.60
C LEU A 108 -2.01 4.83 -17.27
N CYS A 109 -2.40 5.43 -16.14
CA CYS A 109 -2.07 4.91 -14.82
C CYS A 109 -2.58 3.48 -14.67
N TRP A 110 -3.83 3.21 -15.05
CA TRP A 110 -4.43 1.89 -15.04
C TRP A 110 -3.64 0.90 -15.91
N ALA A 111 -3.30 1.27 -17.14
CA ALA A 111 -2.54 0.42 -18.05
C ALA A 111 -1.13 0.07 -17.52
N VAL A 112 -0.45 1.02 -16.86
CA VAL A 112 0.85 0.75 -16.23
C VAL A 112 0.70 -0.20 -15.05
N LEU A 113 -0.32 0.01 -14.19
CA LEU A 113 -0.61 -0.87 -13.07
C LEU A 113 -0.96 -2.28 -13.55
N ASP A 114 -1.82 -2.42 -14.56
CA ASP A 114 -2.21 -3.70 -15.13
C ASP A 114 -1.02 -4.46 -15.74
N LEU A 115 -0.13 -3.76 -16.45
CA LEU A 115 1.11 -4.34 -16.97
C LEU A 115 2.01 -4.88 -15.85
N VAL A 116 2.17 -4.11 -14.79
CA VAL A 116 3.03 -4.46 -13.65
C VAL A 116 2.44 -5.64 -12.86
N VAL A 117 1.13 -5.64 -12.63
CA VAL A 117 0.40 -6.74 -11.97
C VAL A 117 0.39 -7.99 -12.85
N GLY A 118 0.18 -7.84 -14.16
CA GLY A 118 0.23 -8.92 -15.14
C GLY A 118 1.61 -9.55 -15.28
N GLY A 119 2.68 -8.77 -15.08
CA GLY A 119 4.07 -9.26 -14.99
C GLY A 119 4.37 -9.98 -13.66
N ALA A 120 3.57 -9.78 -12.62
CA ALA A 120 3.76 -10.40 -11.30
C ALA A 120 3.31 -11.88 -11.23
N ARG A 121 3.07 -12.54 -12.36
CA ARG A 121 2.68 -13.97 -12.48
C ARG A 121 3.64 -14.97 -11.78
N GLY A 122 4.77 -14.52 -11.22
CA GLY A 122 5.76 -15.30 -10.48
C GLY A 122 5.64 -15.32 -8.95
N LEU A 123 4.43 -15.25 -8.38
CA LEU A 123 4.25 -15.37 -6.92
C LEU A 123 4.51 -16.80 -6.37
N GLY A 124 4.57 -17.81 -7.25
CA GLY A 124 4.81 -19.19 -6.86
C GLY A 124 3.76 -19.69 -5.87
N LEU A 125 2.48 -19.40 -6.15
CA LEU A 125 1.37 -19.79 -5.26
C LEU A 125 1.25 -21.31 -5.23
N THR A 126 1.09 -21.86 -4.04
CA THR A 126 0.69 -23.26 -3.84
C THR A 126 -0.80 -23.44 -4.15
N ASP A 127 -1.27 -24.68 -4.28
CA ASP A 127 -2.70 -24.94 -4.50
C ASP A 127 -3.58 -24.48 -3.34
N LEU A 128 -3.08 -24.61 -2.11
CA LEU A 128 -3.76 -24.08 -0.91
C LEU A 128 -3.93 -22.57 -1.00
N GLU A 129 -2.87 -21.83 -1.37
CA GLU A 129 -2.95 -20.36 -1.50
C GLU A 129 -3.85 -19.92 -2.65
N ARG A 130 -3.93 -20.73 -3.73
CA ARG A 130 -4.90 -20.50 -4.82
C ARG A 130 -6.33 -20.63 -4.31
N HIS A 131 -6.60 -21.64 -3.47
CA HIS A 131 -7.91 -21.85 -2.87
C HIS A 131 -8.28 -20.72 -1.89
N GLU A 132 -7.36 -20.35 -0.98
CA GLU A 132 -7.54 -19.21 -0.06
C GLU A 132 -7.85 -17.92 -0.83
N LEU A 133 -7.14 -17.67 -1.93
CA LEU A 133 -7.39 -16.49 -2.77
C LEU A 133 -8.75 -16.55 -3.48
N ALA A 134 -9.22 -17.73 -3.87
CA ALA A 134 -10.55 -17.90 -4.46
C ALA A 134 -11.65 -17.57 -3.44
N VAL A 135 -11.50 -17.99 -2.18
CA VAL A 135 -12.42 -17.64 -1.09
C VAL A 135 -12.43 -16.12 -0.87
N LEU A 136 -11.26 -15.49 -0.72
CA LEU A 136 -11.15 -14.03 -0.56
C LEU A 136 -11.78 -13.24 -1.71
N ARG A 137 -11.68 -13.75 -2.95
CA ARG A 137 -12.32 -13.14 -4.13
C ARG A 137 -13.84 -13.25 -4.06
N ALA A 138 -14.38 -14.39 -3.64
CA ALA A 138 -15.81 -14.58 -3.46
C ALA A 138 -16.37 -13.66 -2.36
N GLU A 139 -15.68 -13.57 -1.22
CA GLU A 139 -16.02 -12.64 -0.14
C GLU A 139 -16.03 -11.19 -0.61
N ARG A 140 -15.02 -10.76 -1.39
CA ARG A 140 -14.97 -9.41 -1.94
C ARG A 140 -16.07 -9.15 -2.95
N ALA A 141 -16.43 -10.13 -3.78
CA ALA A 141 -17.54 -10.00 -4.73
C ALA A 141 -18.90 -9.93 -4.04
N ALA A 142 -19.06 -10.56 -2.87
CA ALA A 142 -20.25 -10.50 -2.05
C ALA A 142 -20.37 -9.19 -1.24
N MET A 143 -19.28 -8.42 -1.11
CA MET A 143 -19.31 -7.12 -0.45
C MET A 143 -20.02 -6.10 -1.35
N PRO A 144 -21.04 -5.38 -0.86
CA PRO A 144 -21.70 -4.35 -1.65
C PRO A 144 -20.66 -3.33 -2.12
N ALA A 145 -20.78 -2.90 -3.39
CA ALA A 145 -19.90 -1.87 -3.93
C ALA A 145 -19.97 -0.64 -3.01
N PRO A 146 -18.84 -0.03 -2.62
CA PRO A 146 -18.89 1.23 -1.91
C PRO A 146 -19.67 2.20 -2.80
N ASP A 147 -20.70 2.84 -2.23
CA ASP A 147 -21.53 3.81 -2.92
C ASP A 147 -20.64 4.73 -3.75
N ARG A 148 -21.02 4.92 -5.01
CA ARG A 148 -20.35 5.83 -5.94
C ARG A 148 -20.46 7.26 -5.38
N MET A 149 -19.59 7.63 -4.45
CA MET A 149 -19.32 9.01 -4.08
C MET A 149 -18.45 9.64 -5.18
N ILE A 150 -19.10 9.91 -6.31
CA ILE A 150 -18.71 10.95 -7.24
C ILE A 150 -20.00 11.77 -7.46
N ALA A 151 -20.15 12.81 -6.64
CA ALA A 151 -21.01 13.95 -6.89
C ALA A 151 -20.15 15.20 -6.68
#